data_AF-X0YJD0-F1
#
_entry.id   AF-X0YJD0-F1
#
_cell.length_a   1.000
_cell.length_b   1.000
_cell.length_c   1.000
_cell.angle_alpha   90.00
_cell.angle_beta   90.00
_cell.angle_gamma   90.00
#
_symmetry.space_group_name_H-M   'P 1'
#
loop_
_entity.id
_entity.type
_entity.pdbx_description
1 polymer ?
#
loop_
_entity_poly.entity_id
_entity_poly.type
_entity_poly.pdbx_seq_one_letter_code
_entity_poly.pdbx_strand_id
1 'polypeptide(L)'
;MSTSDNSNLALWLVNKKNWLTHFMIVAGICIAGLIYLGGATYSGAPPLVDFVSTEGKTVVSLKQINHGKELFHLRGLMSYGSFWGDGAERGPDFTADALHRTVLGMRAHYLAELDSRGAGEFSEYDADAVAARVVREVHNNTYDEDAGV
;
A
#
# COMPACT_ATOMS: atom_id res chain seq x y z
N MET A 1 -30.01 38.00 -38.43
CA MET A 1 -29.21 38.42 -37.26
C MET A 1 -30.03 38.09 -36.01
N SER A 2 -29.97 36.85 -35.51
CA SER A 2 -30.72 36.42 -34.34
C SER A 2 -29.86 36.68 -33.12
N THR A 3 -30.27 37.64 -32.30
CA THR A 3 -29.63 38.00 -31.04
C THR A 3 -29.73 36.82 -30.08
N SER A 4 -28.61 36.17 -29.81
CA SER A 4 -28.50 35.13 -28.79
C SER A 4 -28.88 35.70 -27.42
N ASP A 5 -29.86 35.08 -26.78
CA ASP A 5 -30.29 35.33 -25.40
C ASP A 5 -29.16 34.93 -24.43
N ASN A 6 -28.12 35.77 -24.35
CA ASN A 6 -26.96 35.61 -23.46
C ASN A 6 -27.21 36.19 -22.06
N SER A 7 -28.44 36.63 -21.79
CA SER A 7 -28.92 37.00 -20.48
C SER A 7 -29.50 35.77 -19.81
N ASN A 8 -28.73 35.14 -18.92
CA ASN A 8 -29.22 34.79 -17.57
C ASN A 8 -28.28 33.86 -16.79
N LEU A 9 -27.20 33.31 -17.35
CA LEU A 9 -26.35 32.41 -16.57
C LEU A 9 -25.55 33.17 -15.49
N ALA A 10 -24.90 34.29 -15.86
CA ALA A 10 -24.17 35.13 -14.91
C ALA A 10 -25.09 35.75 -13.83
N LEU A 11 -26.28 36.22 -14.23
CA LEU A 11 -27.28 36.73 -13.27
C LEU A 11 -27.85 35.62 -12.38
N TRP A 12 -28.02 34.41 -12.91
CA TRP A 12 -28.49 33.25 -12.15
C TRP A 12 -27.46 32.79 -11.12
N LEU A 13 -26.16 32.78 -11.47
CA LEU A 13 -25.05 32.45 -10.57
C LEU A 13 -24.91 33.45 -9.40
N VAL A 14 -25.11 34.74 -9.66
CA VAL A 14 -24.97 35.80 -8.63
C VAL A 14 -26.20 35.90 -7.74
N ASN A 15 -27.37 35.44 -8.19
CA ASN A 15 -28.62 35.52 -7.42
C ASN A 15 -28.59 34.60 -6.18
N LYS A 16 -28.65 35.22 -5.00
CA LYS A 16 -28.61 34.57 -3.68
C LYS A 16 -29.63 33.43 -3.51
N LYS A 17 -30.79 33.49 -4.18
CA LYS A 17 -31.81 32.43 -4.11
C LYS A 17 -31.34 31.11 -4.72
N ASN A 18 -30.41 31.14 -5.67
CA ASN A 18 -29.90 29.96 -6.38
C ASN A 18 -28.63 29.37 -5.76
N TRP A 19 -28.05 30.03 -4.74
CA TRP A 19 -26.82 29.57 -4.09
C TRP A 19 -26.95 28.17 -3.49
N LEU A 20 -28.12 27.83 -2.95
CA LEU A 20 -28.37 26.48 -2.46
C LEU A 20 -28.27 25.46 -3.60
N THR A 21 -28.80 25.78 -4.78
CA THR A 21 -28.71 24.91 -5.96
C THR A 21 -27.27 24.73 -6.41
N HIS A 22 -26.45 25.79 -6.47
CA HIS A 22 -25.02 25.66 -6.79
C HIS A 22 -24.28 24.79 -5.77
N PHE A 23 -24.54 25.03 -4.48
CA PHE A 23 -23.98 24.22 -3.41
C PHE A 23 -24.35 22.74 -3.58
N MET A 24 -25.62 22.44 -3.85
CA MET A 24 -26.08 21.06 -4.05
C MET A 24 -25.44 20.40 -5.28
N ILE A 25 -25.22 21.14 -6.37
CA ILE A 25 -24.53 20.64 -7.55
C ILE A 25 -23.08 20.29 -7.21
N VAL A 26 -22.34 21.21 -6.58
CA VAL A 26 -20.94 20.99 -6.19
C VAL A 26 -20.85 19.83 -5.18
N ALA A 27 -21.70 19.82 -4.16
CA ALA A 27 -21.77 18.75 -3.18
C ALA A 27 -22.09 17.39 -3.82
N GLY A 28 -23.03 17.36 -4.78
CA GLY A 28 -23.36 16.15 -5.52
C GLY A 28 -22.18 15.58 -6.30
N ILE A 29 -21.42 16.44 -6.98
CA ILE A 29 -20.20 16.04 -7.70
C ILE A 29 -19.13 15.53 -6.72
N CYS A 30 -18.90 16.22 -5.61
CA CYS A 30 -17.95 15.80 -4.58
C CYS A 30 -18.32 14.44 -3.96
N ILE A 31 -19.59 14.24 -3.62
CA ILE A 31 -20.08 12.97 -3.05
C ILE A 31 -19.94 11.84 -4.06
N ALA A 32 -20.33 12.07 -5.32
CA ALA A 32 -20.17 11.07 -6.38
C ALA A 32 -18.69 10.69 -6.57
N GLY A 33 -17.79 11.68 -6.56
CA GLY A 33 -16.34 11.46 -6.61
C GLY A 33 -15.83 10.65 -5.41
N LEU A 34 -16.30 10.97 -4.19
CA LEU A 34 -15.91 10.25 -2.98
C LEU A 34 -16.37 8.79 -3.00
N ILE A 35 -17.61 8.52 -3.44
CA ILE A 35 -18.14 7.16 -3.58
C ILE A 35 -17.32 6.36 -4.60
N TYR A 36 -17.03 6.97 -5.75
CA TYR A 36 -16.21 6.32 -6.78
C TYR A 36 -14.81 5.97 -6.27
N LEU A 37 -14.11 6.95 -5.68
CA LEU A 37 -12.77 6.74 -5.14
C LEU A 37 -12.78 5.72 -4.00
N GLY A 38 -13.79 5.75 -3.12
CA GLY A 38 -13.97 4.74 -2.09
C GLY A 38 -14.08 3.34 -2.67
N GLY A 39 -14.92 3.14 -3.69
CA GLY A 39 -15.05 1.86 -4.38
C GLY A 39 -13.74 1.39 -5.01
N ALA A 40 -13.00 2.28 -5.68
CA ALA A 40 -11.69 1.99 -6.26
C ALA A 40 -10.67 1.59 -5.19
N THR A 41 -10.67 2.24 -4.02
CA THR A 41 -9.80 1.89 -2.90
C THR A 41 -10.11 0.50 -2.34
N TYR A 42 -11.39 0.13 -2.21
CA TYR A 42 -11.76 -1.22 -1.75
C TYR A 42 -11.36 -2.30 -2.73
N SER A 43 -11.57 -2.08 -4.04
CA SER A 43 -11.21 -3.06 -5.07
C SER A 43 -9.70 -3.16 -5.32
N GLY A 44 -8.95 -2.08 -5.09
CA GLY A 44 -7.51 -2.02 -5.28
C GLY A 44 -6.69 -2.33 -4.02
N ALA A 45 -7.35 -2.73 -2.92
CA ALA A 45 -6.65 -3.05 -1.69
C ALA A 45 -5.82 -4.34 -1.84
N PRO A 46 -4.63 -4.43 -1.22
CA PRO A 46 -3.86 -5.66 -1.19
C PRO A 46 -4.68 -6.82 -0.58
N PRO A 47 -4.65 -8.03 -1.17
CA PRO A 47 -5.40 -9.18 -0.70
C PRO A 47 -4.93 -9.62 0.69
N LEU A 48 -5.87 -10.07 1.54
CA LEU A 48 -5.59 -10.60 2.86
C LEU A 48 -5.70 -12.13 2.83
N VAL A 49 -4.58 -12.80 2.58
CA VAL A 49 -4.49 -14.26 2.44
C VAL A 49 -3.39 -14.85 3.32
N ASP A 50 -3.34 -16.18 3.37
CA ASP A 50 -2.23 -16.90 4.00
C ASP A 50 -0.96 -16.73 3.16
N PHE A 51 0.20 -16.55 3.81
CA PHE A 51 1.49 -16.57 3.16
C PHE A 51 2.02 -18.00 3.11
N VAL A 52 2.09 -18.57 1.90
CA VAL A 52 2.45 -19.96 1.64
C VAL A 52 3.83 -20.03 0.98
N SER A 53 4.66 -20.99 1.38
CA SER A 53 5.95 -21.22 0.74
C SER A 53 5.78 -21.85 -0.65
N THR A 54 6.85 -21.86 -1.44
CA THR A 54 6.92 -22.58 -2.73
C THR A 54 6.64 -24.08 -2.61
N GLU A 55 6.76 -24.65 -1.40
CA GLU A 55 6.48 -26.05 -1.09
C GLU A 55 5.01 -26.29 -0.67
N GLY A 56 4.16 -25.26 -0.69
CA GLY A 56 2.76 -25.35 -0.27
C GLY A 56 2.55 -25.31 1.24
N LYS A 57 3.58 -24.96 2.03
CA LYS A 57 3.47 -24.88 3.50
C LYS A 57 3.13 -23.46 3.94
N THR A 58 2.07 -23.29 4.72
CA THR A 58 1.76 -22.00 5.35
C THR A 58 2.88 -21.56 6.29
N VAL A 59 3.47 -20.39 6.01
CA VAL A 59 4.52 -19.77 6.82
C VAL A 59 3.92 -18.73 7.76
N VAL A 60 2.98 -17.92 7.26
CA VAL A 60 2.21 -16.95 8.06
C VAL A 60 0.74 -17.08 7.70
N SER A 61 -0.10 -17.43 8.66
CA SER A 61 -1.55 -17.51 8.44
C SER A 61 -2.23 -16.14 8.56
N LEU A 62 -3.33 -15.95 7.85
CA LEU A 62 -4.23 -14.80 7.95
C LEU A 62 -4.71 -14.58 9.39
N LYS A 63 -4.88 -15.67 10.15
CA LYS A 63 -5.21 -15.59 11.59
C LYS A 63 -4.09 -14.92 12.38
N GLN A 64 -2.83 -15.25 12.11
CA GLN A 64 -1.68 -14.61 12.76
C GLN A 64 -1.56 -13.14 12.35
N ILE A 65 -1.80 -12.82 11.08
CA ILE A 65 -1.82 -11.42 10.58
C ILE A 65 -2.87 -10.61 11.33
N ASN A 66 -4.11 -11.12 11.40
CA ASN A 66 -5.20 -10.43 12.09
C ASN A 66 -4.96 -10.27 13.59
N HIS A 67 -4.38 -11.28 14.25
CA HIS A 67 -4.01 -11.17 15.65
C HIS A 67 -2.86 -10.16 15.87
N GLY A 68 -1.89 -10.10 14.95
CA GLY A 68 -0.86 -9.06 14.95
C GLY A 68 -1.45 -7.64 14.84
N LYS A 69 -2.43 -7.44 13.94
CA LYS A 69 -3.17 -6.17 13.81
C LYS A 69 -3.89 -5.79 15.09
N GLU A 70 -4.58 -6.74 15.72
CA GLU A 70 -5.24 -6.54 17.01
C GLU A 70 -4.26 -6.07 18.08
N LEU A 71 -3.13 -6.78 18.24
CA LEU A 71 -2.09 -6.41 19.20
C LEU A 71 -1.48 -5.04 18.88
N PHE A 72 -1.25 -4.74 17.61
CA PHE A 72 -0.73 -3.44 17.18
C PHE A 72 -1.63 -2.28 17.62
N HIS A 73 -2.96 -2.44 17.46
CA HIS A 73 -3.94 -1.47 17.93
C HIS A 73 -4.05 -1.42 19.45
N LEU A 74 -4.11 -2.57 20.13
CA LEU A 74 -4.19 -2.64 21.59
C LEU A 74 -2.99 -1.98 22.28
N ARG A 75 -1.81 -2.05 21.67
CA ARG A 75 -0.59 -1.41 22.17
C ARG A 75 -0.46 0.06 21.77
N GLY A 76 -1.39 0.60 20.98
CA GLY A 76 -1.38 1.99 20.54
C GLY A 76 -0.12 2.35 19.77
N LEU A 77 0.40 1.43 18.95
CA LEU A 77 1.71 1.61 18.32
C LEU A 77 1.75 2.77 17.32
N MET A 78 0.63 3.17 16.72
CA MET A 78 0.54 4.40 15.91
C MET A 78 0.70 5.69 16.71
N SER A 79 0.54 5.64 18.04
CA SER A 79 0.85 6.79 18.92
C SER A 79 2.33 6.85 19.28
N TYR A 80 3.11 5.83 18.92
CA TYR A 80 4.55 5.77 19.15
C TYR A 80 5.33 5.90 17.85
N GLY A 81 5.09 5.02 16.86
CA GLY A 81 5.66 5.05 15.51
C GLY A 81 4.56 5.19 14.45
N SER A 82 4.87 4.79 13.21
CA SER A 82 3.95 4.91 12.06
C SER A 82 3.79 3.61 11.28
N PHE A 83 2.69 3.52 10.53
CA PHE A 83 2.37 2.43 9.61
C PHE A 83 1.96 3.04 8.26
N TRP A 84 2.63 2.64 7.17
CA TRP A 84 2.48 3.28 5.85
C TRP A 84 2.67 4.80 5.87
N GLY A 85 3.53 5.30 6.76
CA GLY A 85 3.77 6.72 6.97
C GLY A 85 2.73 7.45 7.82
N ASP A 86 1.65 6.80 8.26
CA ASP A 86 0.64 7.39 9.15
C ASP A 86 0.89 6.98 10.60
N GLY A 87 0.99 7.95 11.50
CA GLY A 87 1.20 7.74 12.93
C GLY A 87 2.09 8.79 13.57
N ALA A 88 2.78 8.40 14.63
CA ALA A 88 3.67 9.26 15.38
C ALA A 88 5.13 9.09 14.93
N GLU A 89 5.94 10.12 15.20
CA GLU A 89 7.33 10.22 14.72
C GLU A 89 8.37 9.87 15.80
N ARG A 90 7.95 9.31 16.94
CA ARG A 90 8.88 8.97 18.04
C ARG A 90 9.56 7.61 17.81
N GLY A 91 8.80 6.65 17.28
CA GLY A 91 9.25 5.32 16.90
C GLY A 91 9.56 5.24 15.40
N PRO A 92 9.95 4.05 14.90
CA PRO A 92 10.15 3.85 13.47
C PRO A 92 8.81 3.79 12.72
N ASP A 93 8.87 3.92 11.40
CA ASP A 93 7.82 3.37 10.54
C ASP A 93 7.97 1.84 10.51
N PHE A 94 6.97 1.13 11.04
CA PHE A 94 7.02 -0.32 11.17
C PHE A 94 7.01 -1.04 9.83
N THR A 95 6.42 -0.44 8.79
CA THR A 95 6.41 -1.04 7.45
C THR A 95 7.80 -0.95 6.82
N ALA A 96 8.43 0.22 6.90
CA ALA A 96 9.77 0.45 6.38
C ALA A 96 10.82 -0.37 7.14
N ASP A 97 10.75 -0.42 8.47
CA ASP A 97 11.67 -1.23 9.30
C ASP A 97 11.51 -2.73 9.02
N ALA A 98 10.27 -3.23 8.90
CA ALA A 98 10.02 -4.62 8.53
C ALA A 98 10.57 -4.95 7.14
N LEU A 99 10.31 -4.10 6.13
CA LEU A 99 10.83 -4.27 4.77
C LEU A 99 12.36 -4.27 4.75
N HIS A 100 13.00 -3.35 5.48
CA HIS A 100 14.44 -3.27 5.58
C HIS A 100 15.04 -4.55 6.17
N ARG A 101 14.48 -5.05 7.27
CA ARG A 101 14.94 -6.29 7.92
C ARG A 101 14.73 -7.52 7.04
N THR A 102 13.61 -7.59 6.32
CA THR A 102 13.36 -8.67 5.34
C THR A 102 14.42 -8.65 4.24
N VAL A 103 14.73 -7.49 3.66
CA VAL A 103 15.78 -7.36 2.63
C VAL A 103 17.15 -7.77 3.16
N LEU A 104 17.52 -7.34 4.37
CA LEU A 104 18.79 -7.77 5.00
C LEU A 104 18.82 -9.28 5.24
N GLY A 105 17.71 -9.86 5.71
CA GLY A 105 17.57 -11.30 5.91
C GLY A 105 17.72 -12.10 4.61
N MET A 106 17.07 -11.66 3.53
CA MET A 106 17.19 -12.29 2.20
C MET A 106 18.62 -12.22 1.67
N ARG A 107 19.29 -11.07 1.81
CA ARG A 107 20.70 -10.92 1.39
C ARG A 107 21.61 -11.86 2.18
N ALA A 108 21.45 -11.92 3.50
CA ALA A 108 22.23 -12.82 4.35
C ALA A 108 21.98 -14.29 3.99
N HIS A 109 20.73 -14.66 3.70
CA HIS A 109 20.38 -16.01 3.26
C HIS A 109 21.10 -16.41 1.96
N TYR A 110 21.08 -15.55 0.94
CA TYR A 110 21.73 -15.85 -0.34
C TYR A 110 23.26 -15.85 -0.26
N LEU A 111 23.85 -15.00 0.57
CA LEU A 111 25.30 -15.04 0.80
C LEU A 111 25.71 -16.35 1.50
N ALA A 112 24.94 -16.80 2.50
CA ALA A 112 25.18 -18.09 3.14
C ALA A 112 25.01 -19.27 2.16
N GLU A 113 24.05 -19.17 1.23
CA GLU A 113 23.88 -20.17 0.17
C GLU A 113 25.11 -20.24 -0.75
N LEU A 114 25.69 -19.10 -1.14
CA LEU A 114 26.92 -19.06 -1.95
C LEU A 114 28.12 -19.67 -1.22
N ASP A 115 28.30 -19.35 0.07
CA ASP A 115 29.36 -19.94 0.89
C ASP A 115 29.24 -21.47 0.98
N SER A 116 28.02 -21.98 1.20
CA SER A 116 27.75 -23.42 1.24
C SER A 116 28.06 -24.15 -0.07
N ARG A 117 28.10 -23.43 -1.19
CA ARG A 117 28.45 -23.93 -2.53
C ARG A 117 29.95 -23.82 -2.84
N GLY A 118 30.76 -23.38 -1.87
CA GLY A 118 32.21 -23.28 -1.98
C GLY A 118 32.71 -22.00 -2.64
N ALA A 119 31.96 -20.90 -2.56
CA ALA A 119 32.30 -19.64 -3.24
C ALA A 119 33.59 -18.95 -2.74
N GLY A 120 34.18 -19.38 -1.62
CA GLY A 120 35.40 -18.75 -1.10
C GLY A 120 35.14 -17.37 -0.49
N GLU A 121 36.11 -16.46 -0.57
CA GLU A 121 35.98 -15.11 0.00
C GLU A 121 34.96 -14.28 -0.78
N PHE A 122 33.99 -13.69 -0.07
CA PHE A 122 32.92 -12.90 -0.71
C PHE A 122 33.49 -11.66 -1.40
N SER A 123 33.32 -11.56 -2.71
CA SER A 123 33.66 -10.36 -3.43
C SER A 123 32.55 -9.31 -3.34
N GLU A 124 32.90 -8.04 -3.53
CA GLU A 124 31.92 -6.95 -3.68
C GLU A 124 30.94 -7.22 -4.84
N TYR A 125 31.42 -7.92 -5.89
CA TYR A 125 30.60 -8.34 -7.03
C TYR A 125 29.48 -9.32 -6.63
N ASP A 126 29.77 -10.25 -5.71
CA ASP A 126 28.77 -11.20 -5.20
C ASP A 126 27.69 -10.48 -4.37
N ALA A 127 28.11 -9.52 -3.55
CA ALA A 127 27.18 -8.70 -2.76
C ALA A 127 26.25 -7.88 -3.67
N ASP A 128 26.78 -7.29 -4.74
CA ASP A 128 25.99 -6.53 -5.71
C ASP A 128 25.02 -7.42 -6.49
N ALA A 129 25.47 -8.61 -6.91
CA ALA A 129 24.64 -9.59 -7.59
C ALA A 129 23.46 -10.05 -6.71
N VAL A 130 23.72 -10.35 -5.42
CA VAL A 130 22.71 -10.71 -4.44
C VAL A 130 21.75 -9.53 -4.19
N ALA A 131 22.27 -8.31 -4.04
CA ALA A 131 21.45 -7.12 -3.85
C ALA A 131 20.48 -6.91 -5.02
N ALA A 132 20.96 -7.04 -6.26
CA ALA A 132 20.13 -6.93 -7.45
C ALA A 132 19.08 -8.04 -7.55
N ARG A 133 19.43 -9.27 -7.14
CA ARG A 133 18.48 -10.40 -7.07
C ARG A 133 17.35 -10.11 -6.09
N VAL A 134 17.67 -9.72 -4.86
CA VAL A 134 16.65 -9.43 -3.83
C VAL A 134 15.71 -8.32 -4.27
N VAL A 135 16.22 -7.26 -4.91
CA VAL A 135 15.38 -6.18 -5.44
C VAL A 135 14.38 -6.68 -6.48
N ARG A 136 14.80 -7.59 -7.38
CA ARG A 136 13.89 -8.17 -8.38
C ARG A 136 12.83 -9.05 -7.75
N GLU A 137 13.20 -9.87 -6.77
CA GLU A 137 12.26 -10.78 -6.09
C GLU A 137 11.23 -10.03 -5.26
N VAL A 138 11.64 -9.00 -4.49
CA VAL A 138 10.72 -8.22 -3.65
C VAL A 138 9.69 -7.44 -4.47
N HIS A 139 10.03 -7.01 -5.69
CA HIS A 139 9.10 -6.30 -6.57
C HIS A 139 8.24 -7.24 -7.44
N ASN A 140 8.52 -8.54 -7.42
CA ASN A 140 7.74 -9.49 -8.19
C ASN A 140 6.56 -10.00 -7.35
N ASN A 141 5.33 -9.66 -7.75
CA ASN A 141 4.15 -10.19 -7.09
C ASN A 141 3.96 -11.66 -7.43
N THR A 142 3.95 -12.53 -6.41
CA THR A 142 3.76 -13.98 -6.54
C THR A 142 2.38 -14.44 -6.07
N TYR A 143 1.46 -13.51 -5.83
CA TYR A 143 0.09 -13.82 -5.46
C TYR A 143 -0.68 -14.46 -6.63
N ASP A 144 -1.31 -15.60 -6.36
CA ASP A 144 -2.21 -16.31 -7.26
C ASP A 144 -3.67 -15.99 -6.87
N GLU A 145 -4.37 -15.24 -7.73
CA GLU A 145 -5.77 -14.82 -7.52
C GLU A 145 -6.75 -15.99 -7.52
N ASP A 146 -6.51 -17.02 -8.35
CA ASP A 146 -7.41 -18.16 -8.51
C ASP A 146 -7.28 -19.11 -7.30
N ALA A 147 -6.05 -19.31 -6.82
CA ALA A 147 -5.77 -20.15 -5.68
C ALA A 147 -5.92 -19.41 -4.33
N GLY A 148 -5.86 -18.08 -4.33
CA GLY A 148 -5.95 -17.24 -3.13
C GLY A 148 -4.75 -17.37 -2.20
N VAL A 149 -3.55 -17.57 -2.75
CA VAL A 149 -2.28 -17.78 -2.01
C VAL A 149 -1.10 -17.04 -2.63
#